data_AF-A0A0F3NM68-F1
#
_entry.id   AF-A0A0F3NM68-F1
#
_cell.length_a   1.000
_cell.length_b   1.000
_cell.length_c   1.000
_cell.angle_alpha   90.00
_cell.angle_beta   90.00
_cell.angle_gamma   90.00
#
_symmetry.space_group_name_H-M   'P 1'
#
loop_
_entity.id
_entity.type
_entity.pdbx_description
1 polymer ?
#
loop_
_entity_poly.entity_id
_entity_poly.type
_entity_poly.pdbx_seq_one_letter_code
_entity_poly.pdbx_strand_id
1 'polypeptide(L)'
;MVLFILVLIFYFNIHALIGNRGIITLIKLYKDIDYHSSVLEKALNLKKQLEHKNKLLQEKTLNLDLLDEQTRSILGYVAKNEIVVILKPQ
;
A
#
# COMPACT_ATOMS: atom_id res chain seq x y z
N MET A 1 14.09 2.61 -61.55
CA MET A 1 13.59 3.79 -60.82
C MET A 1 12.43 3.43 -59.88
N VAL A 2 11.33 2.86 -60.38
CA VAL A 2 10.14 2.51 -59.55
C VAL A 2 10.44 1.49 -58.45
N LEU A 3 11.21 0.43 -58.75
CA LEU A 3 11.60 -0.59 -57.76
C LEU A 3 12.42 0.00 -56.61
N PHE A 4 13.32 0.94 -56.92
CA PHE A 4 14.15 1.61 -55.92
C PHE A 4 13.30 2.47 -54.97
N ILE A 5 12.30 3.17 -55.51
CA ILE A 5 11.34 3.97 -54.73
C ILE A 5 10.51 3.06 -53.80
N LEU A 6 10.03 1.93 -54.31
CA LEU A 6 9.28 0.95 -53.51
C LEU A 6 10.10 0.39 -52.34
N VAL A 7 11.36 0.04 -52.58
CA VAL A 7 12.27 -0.46 -51.54
C VAL A 7 12.54 0.62 -50.47
N LEU A 8 12.73 1.87 -50.89
CA LEU A 8 12.91 2.98 -49.94
C LEU A 8 11.66 3.17 -49.06
N ILE A 9 10.48 3.17 -49.67
CA ILE A 9 9.21 3.32 -48.94
C ILE A 9 9.06 2.18 -47.93
N PHE A 10 9.34 0.94 -48.33
CA PHE A 10 9.25 -0.21 -47.42
C PHE A 10 10.24 -0.11 -46.26
N TYR A 11 11.48 0.25 -46.56
CA TYR A 11 12.54 0.42 -45.56
C TYR A 11 12.16 1.46 -44.52
N PHE A 12 11.68 2.64 -44.95
CA PHE A 12 11.24 3.70 -44.05
C PHE A 12 10.00 3.31 -43.24
N ASN A 13 9.03 2.60 -43.83
CA ASN A 13 7.84 2.16 -43.11
C ASN A 13 8.18 1.14 -42.02
N ILE A 14 9.02 0.15 -42.32
CA ILE A 14 9.51 -0.82 -41.33
C ILE A 14 10.26 -0.10 -40.21
N HIS A 15 11.19 0.80 -40.55
CA HIS A 15 11.94 1.57 -39.55
C HIS A 15 11.07 2.56 -38.76
N ALA A 16 9.98 3.09 -39.32
CA ALA A 16 9.06 3.96 -38.61
C ALA A 16 8.18 3.17 -37.61
N LEU A 17 7.83 1.93 -37.95
CA LEU A 17 7.05 1.04 -37.08
C LEU A 17 7.90 0.45 -35.94
N ILE A 18 9.16 0.07 -36.22
CA ILE A 18 10.09 -0.59 -35.28
C ILE A 18 11.09 0.38 -34.62
N GLY A 19 11.18 1.62 -35.09
CA GLY A 19 12.10 2.62 -34.56
C GLY A 19 11.81 2.98 -33.10
N ASN A 20 12.81 3.56 -32.43
CA ASN A 20 12.76 3.90 -31.00
C ASN A 20 11.60 4.83 -30.60
N ARG A 21 10.95 5.49 -31.57
CA ARG A 21 9.76 6.35 -31.40
C ARG A 21 8.52 5.82 -32.13
N GLY A 22 8.52 4.54 -32.51
CA GLY A 22 7.43 3.91 -33.23
C GLY A 22 6.19 3.69 -32.36
N ILE A 23 5.08 3.40 -33.02
CA ILE A 23 3.76 3.15 -32.41
C ILE A 23 3.84 2.02 -31.36
N ILE A 24 4.74 1.05 -31.55
CA ILE A 24 4.96 -0.07 -30.62
C ILE A 24 5.53 0.43 -29.29
N THR A 25 6.45 1.40 -29.29
CA THR A 25 7.00 2.00 -28.07
C THR A 25 5.91 2.78 -27.33
N LEU A 26 5.04 3.48 -28.05
CA LEU A 26 3.90 4.18 -27.46
C LEU A 26 2.93 3.20 -26.77
N ILE A 27 2.59 2.09 -27.43
CA ILE A 27 1.72 1.03 -26.86
C ILE A 27 2.37 0.41 -25.62
N LYS A 28 3.69 0.14 -25.64
CA LYS A 28 4.41 -0.36 -24.46
C LYS A 28 4.38 0.64 -23.31
N LEU A 29 4.61 1.92 -23.59
CA LEU A 29 4.57 2.97 -22.58
C LEU A 29 3.18 3.10 -21.94
N TYR A 30 2.11 3.07 -22.73
CA TYR A 30 0.74 3.07 -22.19
C TYR A 30 0.47 1.83 -21.33
N LYS A 31 0.94 0.66 -21.76
CA LYS A 31 0.78 -0.59 -21.02
C LYS A 31 1.53 -0.58 -19.68
N ASP A 32 2.71 0.03 -19.62
CA ASP A 32 3.48 0.17 -18.39
C ASP A 32 2.79 1.16 -17.42
N ILE A 33 2.20 2.25 -17.93
CA ILE A 33 1.42 3.20 -17.13
C ILE A 33 0.19 2.53 -16.51
N ASP A 34 -0.56 1.75 -17.30
CA ASP A 34 -1.72 1.02 -16.80
C ASP A 34 -1.34 -0.04 -15.75
N TYR A 35 -0.22 -0.73 -15.97
CA TYR A 35 0.28 -1.71 -15.01
C TYR A 35 0.62 -1.07 -13.66
N HIS A 36 1.42 0.00 -13.66
CA HIS A 36 1.81 0.70 -12.43
C HIS A 36 0.62 1.34 -11.72
N SER A 37 -0.34 1.89 -12.48
CA SER A 37 -1.57 2.47 -11.92
C SER A 37 -2.42 1.41 -11.21
N SER A 38 -2.56 0.23 -11.82
CA SER A 38 -3.34 -0.88 -11.23
C SER A 38 -2.71 -1.43 -9.95
N VAL A 39 -1.38 -1.44 -9.87
CA VAL A 39 -0.64 -1.90 -8.68
C VAL A 39 -0.80 -0.90 -7.53
N LEU A 40 -0.72 0.40 -7.84
CA LEU A 40 -0.90 1.47 -6.87
C LEU A 40 -2.33 1.47 -6.30
N GLU A 41 -3.34 1.30 -7.15
CA GLU A 41 -4.74 1.25 -6.73
C GLU A 41 -5.02 0.05 -5.81
N LYS A 42 -4.46 -1.13 -6.13
CA LYS A 42 -4.57 -2.32 -5.27
C LYS A 42 -3.93 -2.11 -3.90
N ALA A 43 -2.73 -1.51 -3.87
CA ALA A 43 -2.02 -1.23 -2.63
C ALA A 43 -2.77 -0.22 -1.75
N LEU A 44 -3.32 0.83 -2.34
CA LEU A 44 -4.12 1.84 -1.63
C LEU A 44 -5.40 1.25 -1.07
N ASN A 45 -6.10 0.40 -1.82
CA ASN A 45 -7.30 -0.28 -1.34
C ASN A 45 -6.98 -1.24 -0.18
N LEU A 46 -5.87 -1.98 -0.25
CA LEU A 46 -5.44 -2.87 0.83
C LEU A 46 -5.07 -2.08 2.09
N LYS A 47 -4.35 -0.95 1.94
CA LYS A 47 -4.04 -0.03 3.04
C LYS A 47 -5.31 0.48 3.71
N LYS A 48 -6.29 0.94 2.93
CA LYS A 48 -7.55 1.47 3.46
C LYS A 48 -8.34 0.42 4.23
N GLN A 49 -8.35 -0.83 3.75
CA GLN A 49 -9.00 -1.95 4.46
C GLN A 49 -8.29 -2.27 5.78
N LEU A 50 -6.95 -2.26 5.78
CA LEU A 50 -6.16 -2.49 7.00
C LEU A 50 -6.30 -1.34 8.00
N GLU A 51 -6.32 -0.09 7.55
CA GLU A 51 -6.55 1.08 8.40
C GLU A 51 -7.94 1.05 9.03
N HIS A 52 -8.97 0.67 8.26
CA HIS A 52 -10.31 0.50 8.78
C HIS A 52 -10.38 -0.61 9.84
N LYS A 53 -9.75 -1.77 9.57
CA LYS A 53 -9.67 -2.87 10.55
C LYS A 53 -8.88 -2.48 11.79
N ASN A 54 -7.76 -1.78 11.64
CA ASN A 54 -6.95 -1.32 12.76
C ASN A 54 -7.71 -0.30 13.60
N LYS A 55 -8.43 0.65 12.97
CA LYS A 55 -9.27 1.61 13.68
C LYS A 55 -10.37 0.92 14.49
N LEU A 56 -11.07 -0.07 13.90
CA LEU A 56 -12.07 -0.86 14.61
C LEU A 56 -11.47 -1.67 15.78
N LEU A 57 -10.26 -2.21 15.61
CA LEU A 57 -9.54 -2.91 16.68
C LEU A 57 -9.07 -1.93 17.76
N GLN A 58 -8.61 -0.75 17.40
CA GLN A 58 -8.15 0.26 18.35
C GLN A 58 -9.31 0.80 19.21
N GLU A 59 -10.47 1.08 18.57
CA GLU A 59 -11.71 1.45 19.27
C GLU A 59 -12.22 0.32 20.19
N LYS A 60 -12.06 -0.95 19.79
CA LYS A 60 -12.55 -2.10 20.55
C LYS A 60 -11.55 -2.64 21.60
N THR A 61 -10.25 -2.37 21.46
CA THR A 61 -9.19 -3.10 22.18
C THR A 61 -8.28 -2.19 23.00
N LEU A 62 -8.29 -0.88 22.80
CA LEU A 62 -7.32 0.00 23.46
C LEU A 62 -7.97 0.98 24.42
N ASN A 63 -8.40 0.47 25.58
CA ASN A 63 -8.51 1.31 26.76
C ASN A 63 -7.13 1.30 27.45
N LEU A 64 -6.30 2.30 27.16
CA LEU A 64 -4.96 2.47 27.74
C LEU A 64 -4.99 2.49 29.27
N ASP A 65 -6.09 2.97 29.87
CA ASP A 65 -6.27 2.97 31.32
C ASP A 65 -6.44 1.53 31.85
N LEU A 66 -7.17 0.67 31.13
CA LEU A 66 -7.27 -0.76 31.49
C LEU A 66 -5.93 -1.49 31.33
N LEU A 67 -5.09 -1.07 30.38
CA LEU A 67 -3.74 -1.64 30.24
C LEU A 67 -2.83 -1.19 31.39
N ASP A 68 -2.91 0.06 31.84
CA ASP A 68 -2.15 0.55 32.99
C ASP A 68 -2.61 -0.14 34.29
N GLU A 69 -3.92 -0.29 34.48
CA GLU A 69 -4.51 -1.03 35.61
C GLU A 69 -4.09 -2.50 35.63
N GLN A 70 -4.14 -3.21 34.48
CA GLN A 70 -3.68 -4.60 34.39
C GLN A 70 -2.16 -4.71 34.59
N THR A 71 -1.39 -3.75 34.09
CA THR A 71 0.06 -3.70 34.27
C THR A 71 0.42 -3.51 35.74
N ARG A 72 -0.26 -2.61 36.47
CA ARG A 72 -0.09 -2.42 37.92
C ARG A 72 -0.55 -3.63 38.73
N SER A 73 -1.67 -4.24 38.35
CA SER A 73 -2.21 -5.43 39.02
C SER A 73 -1.29 -6.65 38.90
N ILE A 74 -0.70 -6.88 37.72
CA ILE A 74 0.19 -8.02 37.46
C ILE A 74 1.61 -7.77 37.99
N LEU A 75 2.16 -6.56 37.82
CA LEU A 75 3.54 -6.25 38.21
C LEU A 75 3.67 -5.76 39.66
N GLY A 76 2.55 -5.50 40.35
CA GLY A 76 2.53 -5.03 41.74
C GLY A 76 3.12 -3.63 41.95
N TYR A 77 3.23 -2.83 40.90
CA TYR A 77 3.76 -1.46 40.99
C TYR A 77 2.67 -0.52 41.52
N VAL A 78 2.89 -0.03 42.74
CA VAL A 78 2.10 1.00 43.41
C VAL A 78 2.99 2.23 43.55
N ALA A 79 2.49 3.42 43.17
CA ALA A 79 3.28 4.64 43.33
C ALA A 79 3.54 4.91 44.82
N LYS A 80 4.65 5.58 45.14
CA LYS A 80 5.11 5.82 46.54
C LYS A 80 4.04 6.47 47.46
N ASN A 81 3.00 7.07 46.89
CA ASN A 81 1.94 7.79 47.61
C ASN A 81 0.55 7.14 47.48
N GLU A 82 0.44 5.91 46.99
CA GLU A 82 -0.85 5.21 46.82
C GLU A 82 -1.10 4.20 47.95
N ILE A 83 -2.35 4.07 48.40
CA ILE A 83 -2.77 3.22 49.52
C ILE A 83 -3.59 2.04 48.96
N VAL A 84 -3.14 0.81 49.18
CA VAL A 84 -3.86 -0.41 48.80
C VAL A 84 -4.77 -0.86 49.94
N VAL A 85 -6.08 -0.95 49.68
CA VAL A 85 -7.07 -1.46 50.65
C VAL A 85 -7.51 -2.86 50.23
N ILE A 86 -7.06 -3.89 50.95
CA ILE A 86 -7.50 -5.27 50.73
C ILE A 86 -8.71 -5.53 51.63
N LEU A 87 -9.90 -5.59 51.03
CA LEU A 87 -11.12 -5.97 51.72
C LEU A 87 -11.20 -7.50 51.79
N LYS A 88 -11.33 -8.05 53.00
CA LYS A 88 -11.53 -9.48 53.21
C LYS A 88 -12.97 -9.84 52.82
N PRO A 89 -13.20 -10.90 52.02
CA PRO A 89 -14.55 -11.36 51.75
C PRO A 89 -15.23 -11.79 53.06
N GLN A 90 -16.46 -11.33 53.27
CA GLN A 90 -17.36 -11.79 54.33
C GLN A 90 -17.98 -13.13 53.94
#